data_AF-A0A1X2GNT1-F1
#
_entry.id   AF-A0A1X2GNT1-F1
#
_cell.length_a   1.000
_cell.length_b   1.000
_cell.length_c   1.000
_cell.angle_alpha   90.00
_cell.angle_beta   90.00
_cell.angle_gamma   90.00
#
_symmetry.space_group_name_H-M   'P 1'
#
loop_
_entity.id
_entity.type
_entity.pdbx_description
1 polymer ?
#
loop_
_entity_poly.entity_id
_entity_poly.type
_entity_poly.pdbx_seq_one_letter_code
_entity_poly.pdbx_strand_id
1 'polypeptide(L)' 'TDIPAWLRSLRLHKYNAIFEKLSWQDIVKMDDQKLQDQGVAALGARRKMLKVFE' A
#
# COMPACT_ATOMS: atom_id res chain seq x y z
N THR A 1 13.95 -3.32 4.71
CA THR A 1 12.86 -4.30 4.48
C THR A 1 12.12 -3.86 3.24
N ASP A 2 12.15 -4.68 2.20
CA ASP A 2 11.80 -4.27 0.83
C ASP A 2 10.28 -4.12 0.61
N ILE A 3 9.75 -2.92 0.81
CA ILE A 3 8.41 -2.52 0.36
C ILE A 3 8.21 -2.86 -1.13
N PRO A 4 9.17 -2.61 -2.05
CA PRO A 4 9.01 -2.97 -3.45
C PRO A 4 8.86 -4.48 -3.70
N ALA A 5 9.56 -5.32 -2.94
CA ALA A 5 9.45 -6.78 -3.07
C ALA A 5 8.12 -7.29 -2.51
N TRP A 6 7.68 -6.75 -1.37
CA TRP A 6 6.38 -7.05 -0.78
C TRP A 6 5.21 -6.62 -1.68
N LEU A 7 5.27 -5.42 -2.27
CA LEU A 7 4.24 -4.98 -3.23
C LEU A 7 4.25 -5.83 -4.52
N ARG A 8 5.40 -6.36 -4.96
CA ARG A 8 5.44 -7.33 -6.06
C ARG A 8 4.72 -8.62 -5.72
N SER A 9 4.91 -9.20 -4.54
CA SER A 9 4.22 -10.44 -4.14
C SER A 9 2.70 -10.27 -4.09
N LEU A 10 2.24 -9.07 -3.71
CA LEU A 10 0.82 -8.71 -3.70
C LEU A 10 0.26 -8.30 -5.07
N ARG A 11 1.09 -8.21 -6.11
CA ARG A 11 0.75 -7.64 -7.43
C ARG A 11 0.27 -6.18 -7.35
N LEU A 12 0.82 -5.42 -6.41
CA LEU A 12 0.54 -4.01 -6.16
C LEU A 12 1.75 -3.10 -6.49
N HIS A 13 2.80 -3.64 -7.12
CA HIS A 13 4.04 -2.95 -7.47
C HIS A 13 3.87 -1.67 -8.30
N LYS A 14 2.72 -1.47 -8.96
CA LYS A 14 2.39 -0.20 -9.62
C LYS A 14 2.32 0.99 -8.65
N TYR A 15 2.11 0.73 -7.36
CA TYR A 15 2.07 1.76 -6.31
C TYR A 15 3.42 1.96 -5.62
N ASN A 16 4.50 1.34 -6.08
CA ASN A 16 5.83 1.50 -5.47
C ASN A 16 6.22 2.99 -5.33
N ALA A 17 5.95 3.80 -6.36
CA ALA A 17 6.25 5.23 -6.34
C ALA A 17 5.44 6.02 -5.28
N ILE A 18 4.26 5.54 -4.89
CA ILE A 18 3.45 6.14 -3.82
C ILE A 18 4.10 5.88 -2.46
N PHE A 19 4.64 4.67 -2.27
CA PHE A 19 5.15 4.19 -1.00
C PHE A 19 6.68 4.31 -0.85
N GLU A 20 7.39 4.81 -1.86
CA GLU A 20 8.86 4.91 -1.88
C GLU A 20 9.41 5.78 -0.73
N LYS A 21 8.64 6.80 -0.31
CA LYS A 21 9.01 7.72 0.78
C LYS A 21 8.45 7.31 2.13
N LEU A 22 7.73 6.19 2.21
CA LEU A 22 7.04 5.75 3.41
C LEU A 22 7.74 4.53 4.00
N SER A 23 7.75 4.44 5.32
CA SER A 23 8.17 3.21 5.98
C SER A 23 7.03 2.19 5.98
N TRP A 24 7.36 0.91 6.07
CA TRP A 24 6.34 -0.14 6.16
C TRP A 24 5.41 0.07 7.38
N GLN A 25 5.94 0.67 8.45
CA GLN A 25 5.21 0.98 9.68
C GLN A 25 4.16 2.06 9.45
N ASP A 26 4.45 3.03 8.58
CA ASP A 26 3.49 4.07 8.20
C ASP A 26 2.38 3.48 7.34
N ILE A 27 2.74 2.58 6.43
CA ILE A 27 1.81 1.93 5.49
C ILE A 27 0.79 1.04 6.22
N VAL A 28 1.24 0.25 7.20
CA VAL A 28 0.35 -0.63 8.00
C VAL A 28 -0.63 0.18 8.86
N LYS A 29 -0.30 1.43 9.22
CA LYS A 29 -1.18 2.34 9.98
C LYS A 29 -2.16 3.11 9.10
N MET A 30 -2.16 2.90 7.78
CA MET A 30 -3.07 3.59 6.87
C MET A 30 -4.46 2.95 6.88
N ASP A 31 -5.48 3.80 6.88
CA ASP A 31 -6.87 3.43 6.65
C ASP A 31 -7.23 3.60 5.15
N ASP A 32 -8.46 3.23 4.76
CA ASP A 32 -8.93 3.33 3.37
C ASP A 32 -8.80 4.77 2.83
N GLN A 33 -9.11 5.77 3.67
CA GLN A 33 -9.08 7.18 3.29
C GLN A 33 -7.65 7.63 3.02
N LYS A 34 -6.70 7.33 3.91
CA LYS A 34 -5.28 7.65 3.72
C LYS A 34 -4.72 6.98 2.47
N LEU A 35 -5.05 5.71 2.22
CA LEU A 35 -4.62 5.04 1.00
C LEU A 35 -5.18 5.72 -0.26
N GLN A 36 -6.44 6.17 -0.21
CA GLN A 36 -7.04 6.93 -1.29
C GLN A 36 -6.34 8.28 -1.50
N ASP A 37 -6.07 9.02 -0.43
CA ASP A 37 -5.42 10.33 -0.45
C ASP A 37 -3.96 10.25 -0.95
N GLN A 38 -3.26 9.15 -0.65
CA GLN A 38 -1.92 8.86 -1.19
C GLN A 38 -1.93 8.53 -2.69
N GLY A 39 -3.10 8.28 -3.31
CA GLY A 39 -3.24 8.00 -4.74
C GLY A 39 -3.59 6.56 -5.08
N VAL A 40 -3.94 5.71 -4.12
CA VAL A 40 -4.49 4.37 -4.36
C VAL A 40 -5.98 4.48 -4.69
N ALA A 41 -6.29 4.98 -5.89
CA ALA A 41 -7.66 5.25 -6.31
C ALA A 41 -8.55 3.99 -6.42
N ALA A 42 -7.95 2.83 -6.73
CA ALA A 42 -8.69 1.59 -6.92
C ALA A 42 -9.14 0.97 -5.58
N LEU A 43 -10.45 0.94 -5.32
CA LEU A 43 -11.05 0.34 -4.12
C LEU A 43 -10.57 -1.10 -3.87
N GLY A 44 -10.47 -1.91 -4.93
CA GLY A 44 -9.97 -3.30 -4.82
C GLY A 44 -8.52 -3.38 -4.34
N ALA A 45 -7.67 -2.42 -4.72
CA ALA A 45 -6.29 -2.36 -4.24
C ALA A 45 -6.23 -1.97 -2.77
N ARG A 46 -7.03 -0.97 -2.35
CA ARG A 46 -7.09 -0.55 -0.94
C ARG A 46 -7.58 -1.66 -0.03
N ARG A 47 -8.70 -2.31 -0.39
CA ARG A 47 -9.21 -3.49 0.35
C ARG A 47 -8.18 -4.61 0.43
N LYS A 48 -7.41 -4.84 -0.65
CA LYS A 48 -6.33 -5.84 -0.65
C LYS A 48 -5.19 -5.46 0.28
N MET A 49 -4.80 -4.19 0.33
CA MET A 49 -3.76 -3.69 1.24
C MET A 49 -4.22 -3.81 2.71
N LEU A 50 -5.43 -3.33 3.02
CA LEU A 50 -6.00 -3.40 4.37
C LEU A 50 -6.08 -4.84 4.89
N LYS A 51 -6.48 -5.79 4.03
CA LYS A 51 -6.52 -7.22 4.39
C LYS A 51 -5.14 -7.84 4.68
N VAL A 52 -4.06 -7.28 4.12
CA VAL A 52 -2.69 -7.75 4.39
C VAL A 52 -2.12 -7.14 5.67
N PHE A 53 -2.75 -6.09 6.20
CA PHE A 53 -2.35 -5.43 7.44
C PHE A 53 -3.04 -5.99 8.69
N GLU A 54 -4.12 -6.76 8.54
CA GLU A 54 -4.63 -7.71 9.56
C GLU A 54 -3.76 -8.97 9.62
#